data_AF-A0A235I9M7-F1
#
_entry.id   AF-A0A235I9M7-F1
#
_cell.length_a   1.000
_cell.length_b   1.000
_cell.length_c   1.000
_cell.angle_alpha   90.00
_cell.angle_beta   90.00
_cell.angle_gamma   90.00
#
_symmetry.space_group_name_H-M   'P 1'
#
loop_
_entity.id
_entity.type
_entity.pdbx_description
1 polymer ?
#
loop_
_entity_poly.entity_id
_entity_poly.type
_entity_poly.pdbx_seq_one_letter_code
_entity_poly.pdbx_strand_id
1 'polypeptide(L)'
;MPKKTVELIIEGENDYIITIKGNQPNLLKVATELAESSIAIDTNHHYENLHGRKTTRQVKVYPIPSESLPDWVAAKSLVEVNRHGTRPQGKKSRRQIVDYHERHFYLSSLNCSASKFALLIRGHWSIENQLHWVKDVTLNEDNCIHTGGFSPANWAMVRQFLVSLARQLHCRTLPEALRLMANQLQMIFDALFEHFDFSSRIPMSPTVESENFFSLHN
;
A
#
# COMPACT_ATOMS: atom_id res chain seq x y z
N MET A 1 -9.72 7.87 -6.78
CA MET A 1 -8.63 7.94 -7.78
C MET A 1 -9.11 8.76 -8.96
N PRO A 2 -8.28 9.63 -9.57
CA PRO A 2 -8.67 10.39 -10.76
C PRO A 2 -8.86 9.48 -11.98
N LYS A 3 -9.78 9.85 -12.89
CA LYS A 3 -10.05 9.12 -14.15
C LYS A 3 -8.81 8.99 -15.03
N LYS A 4 -8.04 10.09 -15.17
CA LYS A 4 -6.75 10.11 -15.89
C LYS A 4 -5.75 9.07 -15.40
N THR A 5 -5.74 8.76 -14.10
CA THR A 5 -4.82 7.75 -13.56
C THR A 5 -5.27 6.34 -13.94
N VAL A 6 -6.58 6.12 -14.07
CA VAL A 6 -7.13 4.84 -14.55
C VAL A 6 -6.80 4.63 -16.02
N GLU A 7 -6.91 5.68 -16.84
CA GLU A 7 -6.49 5.65 -18.26
C GLU A 7 -5.04 5.20 -18.40
N LEU A 8 -4.11 5.84 -17.67
CA LEU A 8 -2.69 5.47 -17.69
C LEU A 8 -2.42 4.01 -17.28
N ILE A 9 -3.23 3.44 -16.37
CA ILE A 9 -3.09 2.04 -15.96
C ILE A 9 -3.47 1.12 -17.11
N ILE A 10 -4.58 1.40 -17.79
CA ILE A 10 -5.04 0.62 -18.92
C ILE A 10 -4.07 0.77 -20.11
N GLU A 11 -3.57 1.97 -20.38
CA GLU A 11 -2.55 2.23 -21.40
C GLU A 11 -1.25 1.45 -21.13
N GLY A 12 -0.90 1.28 -19.85
CA GLY A 12 0.21 0.44 -19.42
C GLY A 12 -0.09 -1.07 -19.41
N GLU A 13 -1.18 -1.53 -20.04
CA GLU A 13 -1.64 -2.93 -20.08
C GLU A 13 -1.87 -3.56 -18.70
N ASN A 14 -2.16 -2.74 -17.69
CA ASN A 14 -2.45 -3.18 -16.34
C ASN A 14 -3.95 -3.11 -16.03
N ASP A 15 -4.38 -3.91 -15.07
CA ASP A 15 -5.74 -3.87 -14.55
C ASP A 15 -5.84 -3.08 -13.25
N TYR A 16 -7.03 -2.56 -12.95
CA TYR A 16 -7.29 -1.84 -11.72
C TYR A 16 -8.47 -2.41 -10.94
N ILE A 17 -8.40 -2.25 -9.62
CA ILE A 17 -9.52 -2.34 -8.68
C ILE A 17 -9.41 -1.13 -7.77
N ILE A 18 -10.42 -0.25 -7.80
CA ILE A 18 -10.38 1.02 -7.05
C ILE A 18 -11.60 1.16 -6.15
N THR A 19 -11.39 1.66 -4.94
CA THR A 19 -12.49 1.98 -4.02
C THR A 19 -13.23 3.23 -4.48
N ILE A 20 -14.56 3.14 -4.52
CA ILE A 20 -15.44 4.30 -4.72
C ILE A 20 -15.54 5.03 -3.39
N LYS A 21 -14.96 6.23 -3.32
CA LYS A 21 -14.90 7.02 -2.08
C LYS A 21 -16.15 7.89 -1.92
N GLY A 22 -16.51 8.22 -0.68
CA GLY A 22 -17.69 9.05 -0.39
C GLY A 22 -17.65 10.46 -0.99
N ASN A 23 -16.46 10.97 -1.34
CA ASN A 23 -16.31 12.22 -2.08
C ASN A 23 -16.62 12.12 -3.59
N GLN A 24 -17.07 10.96 -4.08
CA GLN A 24 -17.53 10.73 -5.45
C GLN A 24 -19.05 10.42 -5.47
N PRO A 25 -19.91 11.39 -5.12
CA PRO A 25 -21.34 11.14 -4.85
C PRO A 25 -22.10 10.57 -6.06
N ASN A 26 -21.83 11.07 -7.26
CA ASN A 26 -22.50 10.60 -8.48
C ASN A 26 -22.13 9.14 -8.79
N LEU A 27 -20.85 8.78 -8.67
CA LEU A 27 -20.40 7.41 -8.90
C LEU A 27 -20.96 6.47 -7.85
N LEU A 28 -20.99 6.89 -6.58
CA LEU A 28 -21.57 6.12 -5.50
C LEU A 28 -23.07 5.87 -5.70
N LYS A 29 -23.80 6.89 -6.18
CA LYS A 29 -25.22 6.79 -6.52
C LYS A 29 -25.45 5.73 -7.60
N VAL A 30 -24.74 5.82 -8.72
CA VAL A 30 -24.83 4.85 -9.82
C VAL A 30 -24.47 3.43 -9.35
N ALA A 31 -23.41 3.29 -8.56
CA ALA A 31 -23.02 1.98 -8.00
C ALA A 31 -24.10 1.39 -7.09
N THR A 32 -24.74 2.23 -6.27
CA THR A 32 -25.81 1.81 -5.36
C THR A 32 -27.05 1.38 -6.14
N GLU A 33 -27.48 2.19 -7.10
CA GLU A 33 -28.62 1.89 -7.98
C GLU A 33 -28.38 0.62 -8.79
N LEU A 34 -27.18 0.41 -9.33
CA LEU A 34 -26.83 -0.81 -10.04
C LEU A 34 -26.91 -2.05 -9.14
N ALA A 35 -26.36 -1.97 -7.93
CA ALA A 35 -26.37 -3.09 -6.99
C ALA A 35 -27.79 -3.45 -6.47
N GLU A 36 -28.70 -2.47 -6.46
CA GLU A 36 -30.09 -2.64 -6.02
C GLU A 36 -31.02 -3.09 -7.15
N SER A 37 -30.76 -2.66 -8.38
CA SER A 37 -31.58 -2.98 -9.56
C SER A 37 -31.16 -4.26 -10.28
N SER A 38 -29.96 -4.78 -10.03
CA SER A 38 -29.42 -5.96 -10.70
C SER A 38 -29.14 -7.12 -9.75
N ILE A 39 -29.11 -8.34 -10.30
CA ILE A 39 -28.75 -9.55 -9.56
C ILE A 39 -27.22 -9.71 -9.65
N ALA A 40 -26.59 -9.98 -8.51
CA ALA A 40 -25.15 -10.27 -8.48
C ALA A 40 -24.85 -11.55 -9.28
N ILE A 41 -23.85 -11.49 -10.15
CA ILE A 41 -23.40 -12.64 -10.94
C ILE A 41 -22.74 -13.68 -10.05
N ASP A 42 -22.01 -13.22 -9.04
CA ASP A 42 -21.32 -14.09 -8.08
C ASP A 42 -21.34 -13.46 -6.69
N THR A 43 -21.32 -14.30 -5.67
CA THR A 43 -21.29 -13.89 -4.27
C THR A 43 -20.39 -14.79 -3.46
N ASN A 44 -19.48 -14.19 -2.69
CA ASN A 44 -18.62 -14.89 -1.74
C ASN A 44 -18.90 -14.44 -0.31
N HIS A 45 -18.87 -15.37 0.63
CA HIS A 45 -19.03 -15.11 2.06
C HIS A 45 -17.81 -15.59 2.83
N HIS A 46 -17.37 -14.79 3.78
CA HIS A 46 -16.29 -15.13 4.68
C HIS A 46 -16.63 -14.71 6.11
N TYR A 47 -16.49 -15.65 7.04
CA TYR A 47 -16.67 -15.40 8.46
C TYR A 47 -15.32 -15.49 9.18
N GLU A 48 -15.09 -14.58 10.10
CA GLU A 48 -13.87 -14.49 10.90
C GLU A 48 -14.23 -14.12 12.34
N ASN A 49 -13.66 -14.85 13.30
CA ASN A 49 -13.73 -14.51 14.71
C ASN A 49 -12.31 -14.36 15.25
N LEU A 50 -11.90 -13.13 15.54
CA LEU A 50 -10.53 -12.83 15.90
C LEU A 50 -10.47 -11.75 16.99
N HIS A 51 -9.73 -12.02 18.08
CA HIS A 51 -9.55 -11.08 19.19
C HIS A 51 -10.85 -10.48 19.75
N GLY A 52 -11.93 -11.29 19.82
CA GLY A 52 -13.25 -10.85 20.29
C GLY A 52 -14.05 -10.02 19.26
N ARG A 53 -13.55 -9.88 18.03
CA ARG A 53 -14.27 -9.30 16.91
C ARG A 53 -14.87 -10.41 16.05
N LYS A 54 -16.18 -10.39 15.87
CA LYS A 54 -16.85 -11.21 14.85
C LYS A 54 -17.04 -10.38 13.60
N THR A 55 -16.64 -10.92 12.46
CA THR A 55 -16.74 -10.23 11.17
C THR A 55 -17.25 -11.19 10.12
N THR A 56 -18.39 -10.87 9.55
CA THR A 56 -18.87 -11.46 8.31
C THR A 56 -18.59 -10.47 7.19
N ARG A 57 -17.99 -10.95 6.11
CA ARG A 57 -17.77 -10.22 4.86
C ARG A 57 -18.53 -10.94 3.76
N GLN A 58 -19.34 -10.19 3.04
CA GLN A 58 -20.00 -10.63 1.83
C GLN A 58 -19.46 -9.78 0.68
N VAL A 59 -18.97 -10.43 -0.36
CA VAL A 59 -18.51 -9.80 -1.59
C VAL A 59 -19.47 -10.19 -2.70
N LYS A 60 -20.10 -9.22 -3.35
CA LYS A 60 -20.97 -9.42 -4.52
C LYS A 60 -20.37 -8.76 -5.74
N VAL A 61 -20.53 -9.38 -6.89
CA VAL A 61 -20.02 -8.87 -8.16
C VAL A 61 -21.19 -8.63 -9.12
N TYR A 62 -21.22 -7.43 -9.69
CA TYR A 62 -22.24 -6.99 -10.61
C TYR A 62 -21.58 -6.64 -11.96
N PRO A 63 -22.21 -7.00 -13.10
CA PRO A 63 -21.74 -6.56 -14.39
C PRO A 63 -22.04 -5.07 -14.53
N ILE A 64 -21.15 -4.34 -15.19
CA ILE A 64 -21.39 -2.95 -15.52
C ILE A 64 -21.94 -2.89 -16.94
N PRO A 65 -23.17 -2.40 -17.14
CA PRO A 65 -23.67 -2.10 -18.48
C PRO A 65 -22.75 -1.10 -19.16
N SER A 66 -22.41 -1.33 -20.42
CA SER A 66 -21.42 -0.54 -21.17
C SER A 66 -21.73 0.97 -21.19
N GLU A 67 -23.00 1.34 -21.07
CA GLU A 67 -23.48 2.73 -21.09
C GLU A 67 -23.49 3.41 -19.71
N SER A 68 -23.37 2.65 -18.62
CA SER A 68 -23.61 3.18 -17.26
C SER A 68 -22.47 4.03 -16.71
N LEU A 69 -21.23 3.84 -17.19
CA LEU A 69 -20.03 4.51 -16.69
C LEU A 69 -19.07 4.89 -17.83
N PRO A 70 -19.48 5.77 -18.77
CA PRO A 70 -18.71 6.10 -19.96
C PRO A 70 -17.34 6.74 -19.64
N ASP A 71 -17.26 7.42 -18.50
CA ASP A 71 -16.04 8.11 -18.07
C ASP A 71 -14.99 7.19 -17.40
N TRP A 72 -15.30 5.90 -17.23
CA TRP A 72 -14.42 4.94 -16.57
C TRP A 72 -13.95 3.90 -17.57
N VAL A 73 -12.78 4.18 -18.17
CA VAL A 73 -12.19 3.35 -19.22
C VAL A 73 -12.03 1.90 -18.76
N ALA A 74 -12.51 0.98 -19.61
CA ALA A 74 -12.43 -0.45 -19.39
C ALA A 74 -13.10 -0.96 -18.10
N ALA A 75 -14.00 -0.20 -17.46
CA ALA A 75 -14.76 -0.68 -16.32
C ALA A 75 -15.70 -1.84 -16.71
N LYS A 76 -15.51 -3.02 -16.11
CA LYS A 76 -16.29 -4.23 -16.44
C LYS A 76 -17.14 -4.76 -15.29
N SER A 77 -16.63 -4.63 -14.05
CA SER A 77 -17.28 -5.18 -12.86
C SER A 77 -17.39 -4.14 -11.74
N LEU A 78 -18.57 -4.09 -11.12
CA LEU A 78 -18.79 -3.39 -9.86
C LEU A 78 -18.77 -4.44 -8.74
N VAL A 79 -17.99 -4.19 -7.70
CA VAL A 79 -17.87 -5.10 -6.55
C VAL A 79 -18.41 -4.40 -5.32
N GLU A 80 -19.40 -5.02 -4.68
CA GLU A 80 -19.94 -4.58 -3.40
C GLU A 80 -19.34 -5.45 -2.29
N VAL A 81 -18.81 -4.81 -1.25
CA VAL A 81 -18.31 -5.47 -0.05
C VAL A 81 -19.15 -5.01 1.13
N ASN A 82 -19.98 -5.91 1.64
CA ASN A 82 -20.72 -5.73 2.89
C ASN A 82 -19.96 -6.38 4.02
N ARG A 83 -19.72 -5.63 5.08
CA ARG A 83 -19.03 -6.10 6.27
C ARG A 83 -19.87 -5.78 7.50
N HIS A 84 -20.15 -6.80 8.29
CA HIS A 84 -20.92 -6.61 9.51
C HIS A 84 -20.47 -7.57 10.61
N GLY A 85 -20.87 -7.29 11.83
CA GLY A 85 -20.62 -8.15 12.99
C GLY A 85 -20.41 -7.32 14.24
N THR A 86 -19.63 -7.85 15.18
CA THR A 86 -19.43 -7.23 16.48
C THR A 86 -17.98 -6.85 16.72
N ARG A 87 -17.75 -5.74 17.40
CA ARG A 87 -16.41 -5.32 17.85
C ARG A 87 -16.44 -4.78 19.29
N PRO A 88 -15.38 -4.98 20.08
CA PRO A 88 -15.25 -4.31 21.36
C PRO A 88 -14.95 -2.81 21.14
N GLN A 89 -15.70 -1.94 21.78
CA GLN A 89 -15.48 -0.50 21.78
C GLN A 89 -15.36 0.02 23.22
N GLY A 90 -14.51 1.02 23.43
CA GLY A 90 -14.24 1.63 24.74
C GLY A 90 -12.90 1.23 25.35
N LYS A 91 -12.57 1.86 26.49
CA LYS A 91 -11.33 1.59 27.25
C LYS A 91 -11.34 0.14 27.77
N LYS A 92 -10.17 -0.48 27.95
CA LYS A 92 -10.02 -1.89 28.38
C LYS A 92 -10.94 -2.29 29.55
N SER A 93 -11.13 -1.42 30.55
CA SER A 93 -11.97 -1.67 31.74
C SER A 93 -13.47 -1.49 31.53
N ARG A 94 -13.90 -0.88 30.42
CA ARG A 94 -15.31 -0.58 30.10
C ARG A 94 -15.64 -0.95 28.65
N ARG A 95 -15.10 -2.07 28.16
CA ARG A 95 -15.39 -2.54 26.80
C ARG A 95 -16.84 -2.98 26.70
N GLN A 96 -17.53 -2.43 25.71
CA GLN A 96 -18.85 -2.88 25.31
C GLN A 96 -18.74 -3.51 23.93
N ILE A 97 -19.51 -4.57 23.70
CA ILE A 97 -19.63 -5.17 22.39
C ILE A 97 -20.65 -4.33 21.63
N VAL A 98 -20.24 -3.79 20.48
CA VAL A 98 -21.12 -3.03 19.59
C VAL A 98 -21.22 -3.73 18.24
N ASP A 99 -22.41 -3.65 17.65
CA ASP A 99 -22.62 -4.03 16.27
C ASP A 99 -22.10 -2.96 15.32
N TYR A 100 -21.65 -3.39 14.15
CA TYR A 100 -21.29 -2.48 13.07
C TYR A 100 -21.71 -3.06 11.73
N HIS A 101 -21.98 -2.16 10.79
CA HIS A 101 -22.30 -2.48 9.40
C HIS A 101 -21.62 -1.45 8.50
N GLU A 102 -20.85 -1.93 7.53
CA GLU A 102 -20.05 -1.14 6.59
C GLU A 102 -20.33 -1.68 5.17
N ARG A 103 -20.68 -0.78 4.26
CA ARG A 103 -20.92 -1.09 2.84
C ARG A 103 -19.91 -0.31 2.01
N HIS A 104 -19.15 -1.01 1.16
CA HIS A 104 -18.14 -0.43 0.30
C HIS A 104 -18.32 -0.88 -1.14
N PHE A 105 -18.04 0.01 -2.09
CA PHE A 105 -18.06 -0.30 -3.51
C PHE A 105 -16.69 -0.15 -4.13
N TYR A 106 -16.39 -1.01 -5.09
CA TYR A 106 -15.17 -0.99 -5.88
C TYR A 106 -15.51 -1.09 -7.35
N LEU A 107 -14.73 -0.37 -8.16
CA LEU A 107 -14.80 -0.42 -9.61
C LEU A 107 -13.59 -1.19 -10.16
N SER A 108 -13.81 -2.06 -11.13
CA SER A 108 -12.77 -2.96 -11.64
C SER A 108 -12.79 -3.09 -13.16
N SER A 109 -11.60 -3.14 -13.77
CA SER A 109 -11.41 -3.53 -15.19
C SER A 109 -11.38 -5.04 -15.41
N LEU A 110 -11.23 -5.79 -14.32
CA LEU A 110 -11.26 -7.26 -14.32
C LEU A 110 -12.69 -7.78 -14.29
N ASN A 111 -12.90 -8.92 -14.93
CA ASN A 111 -14.04 -9.82 -14.70
C ASN A 111 -13.51 -11.06 -13.98
N CYS A 112 -13.75 -11.14 -12.68
CA CYS A 112 -13.27 -12.21 -11.80
C CYS A 112 -14.39 -12.70 -10.89
N SER A 113 -14.21 -13.88 -10.29
CA SER A 113 -15.14 -14.38 -9.28
C SER A 113 -15.13 -13.49 -8.03
N ALA A 114 -16.22 -13.52 -7.28
CA ALA A 114 -16.35 -12.84 -5.99
C ALA A 114 -15.28 -13.29 -4.99
N SER A 115 -14.88 -14.56 -5.03
CA SER A 115 -13.78 -15.10 -4.20
C SER A 115 -12.43 -14.49 -4.54
N LYS A 116 -12.12 -14.29 -5.83
CA LYS A 116 -10.88 -13.67 -6.27
C LYS A 116 -10.85 -12.19 -5.93
N PHE A 117 -11.97 -11.48 -6.10
CA PHE A 117 -12.10 -10.10 -5.63
C PHE A 117 -11.93 -9.98 -4.10
N ALA A 118 -12.52 -10.90 -3.33
CA ALA A 118 -12.36 -10.92 -1.88
C ALA A 118 -10.87 -11.03 -1.48
N LEU A 119 -10.10 -11.89 -2.18
CA LEU A 119 -8.66 -12.03 -1.96
C LEU A 119 -7.89 -10.74 -2.32
N LEU A 120 -8.13 -10.18 -3.50
CA LEU A 120 -7.43 -8.99 -3.99
C LEU A 120 -7.69 -7.78 -3.09
N ILE A 121 -8.96 -7.53 -2.73
CA ILE A 121 -9.36 -6.43 -1.84
C ILE A 121 -8.75 -6.63 -0.45
N ARG A 122 -8.79 -7.86 0.09
CA ARG A 122 -8.18 -8.16 1.40
C ARG A 122 -6.66 -7.98 1.37
N GLY A 123 -6.00 -8.40 0.30
CA GLY A 123 -4.57 -8.21 0.10
C GLY A 123 -4.19 -6.73 0.09
N HIS A 124 -4.94 -5.92 -0.66
CA HIS A 124 -4.76 -4.47 -0.69
C HIS A 124 -4.91 -3.84 0.72
N TRP A 125 -5.95 -4.21 1.46
CA TRP A 125 -6.15 -3.75 2.83
C TRP A 125 -5.03 -4.19 3.78
N SER A 126 -4.47 -5.38 3.57
CA SER A 126 -3.33 -5.85 4.36
C SER A 126 -2.08 -5.02 4.12
N ILE A 127 -1.82 -4.65 2.86
CA ILE A 127 -0.71 -3.76 2.50
C ILE A 127 -0.91 -2.39 3.15
N GLU A 128 -2.11 -1.83 3.02
CA GLU A 128 -2.44 -0.52 3.60
C GLU A 128 -2.26 -0.53 5.12
N ASN A 129 -2.83 -1.52 5.81
CA ASN A 129 -2.71 -1.64 7.27
C ASN A 129 -1.27 -1.87 7.74
N GLN A 130 -0.48 -2.70 7.05
CA GLN A 130 0.90 -2.99 7.46
C GLN A 130 1.85 -1.82 7.20
N LEU A 131 1.55 -0.97 6.20
CA LEU A 131 2.40 0.16 5.86
C LEU A 131 1.97 1.44 6.57
N HIS A 132 0.70 1.84 6.44
CA HIS A 132 0.22 3.13 6.94
C HIS A 132 0.17 3.17 8.45
N TRP A 133 -0.43 2.17 9.11
CA TRP A 133 -0.50 2.17 10.57
C TRP A 133 0.89 2.25 11.22
N VAL A 134 1.87 1.56 10.65
CA VAL A 134 3.25 1.60 11.12
C VAL A 134 3.84 2.99 10.94
N LYS A 135 3.65 3.64 9.80
CA LYS A 135 4.15 5.01 9.58
C LYS A 135 3.43 6.04 10.45
N ASP A 136 2.11 6.00 10.49
CA ASP A 136 1.29 7.00 11.19
C ASP A 136 1.48 6.91 12.70
N VAL A 137 1.49 5.69 13.27
CA VAL A 137 1.56 5.48 14.73
C VAL A 137 2.99 5.34 15.23
N THR A 138 3.86 4.61 14.52
CA THR A 138 5.23 4.35 15.00
C THR A 138 6.21 5.44 14.57
N LEU A 139 6.07 5.96 13.34
CA LEU A 139 6.92 7.07 12.86
C LEU A 139 6.26 8.44 13.03
N ASN A 140 5.08 8.48 13.66
CA ASN A 140 4.36 9.68 14.04
C ASN A 140 4.12 10.65 12.87
N GLU A 141 3.92 10.09 11.65
CA GLU A 141 3.83 10.85 10.41
C GLU A 141 2.74 11.94 10.46
N ASP A 142 1.56 11.62 11.01
CA ASP A 142 0.42 12.55 11.08
C ASP A 142 0.62 13.72 12.04
N ASN A 143 1.42 13.55 13.09
CA ASN A 143 1.65 14.59 14.09
C ASN A 143 2.93 15.41 13.81
N CYS A 144 3.69 15.05 12.77
CA CYS A 144 4.88 15.79 12.37
C CYS A 144 4.49 16.93 11.42
N ILE A 145 4.47 18.15 11.96
CA ILE A 145 4.31 19.35 11.13
C ILE A 145 5.62 19.59 10.37
N HIS A 146 5.61 19.28 9.07
CA HIS A 146 6.71 19.57 8.17
C HIS A 146 6.48 20.92 7.49
N THR A 147 7.25 21.95 7.85
CA THR A 147 7.18 23.26 7.19
C THR A 147 8.31 23.42 6.16
N GLY A 148 7.96 23.93 4.97
CA GLY A 148 8.91 24.37 3.94
C GLY A 148 9.33 23.34 2.88
N GLY A 149 9.46 23.81 1.63
CA GLY A 149 10.12 23.12 0.52
C GLY A 149 9.65 21.68 0.25
N PHE A 150 10.60 20.80 -0.08
CA PHE A 150 10.38 19.36 -0.31
C PHE A 150 10.38 18.52 0.97
N SER A 151 10.27 19.15 2.15
CA SER A 151 10.35 18.46 3.45
C SER A 151 9.36 17.28 3.59
N PRO A 152 8.07 17.40 3.22
CA PRO A 152 7.14 16.28 3.30
C PRO A 152 7.57 15.08 2.42
N ALA A 153 8.08 15.35 1.22
CA ALA A 153 8.54 14.30 0.31
C ALA A 153 9.81 13.61 0.82
N ASN A 154 10.78 14.38 1.31
CA ASN A 154 12.01 13.85 1.88
C ASN A 154 11.73 12.96 3.10
N TRP A 155 10.84 13.42 3.98
CA TRP A 155 10.45 12.64 5.14
C TRP A 155 9.68 11.37 4.77
N ALA A 156 8.80 11.42 3.78
CA ALA A 156 8.14 10.22 3.26
C ALA A 156 9.14 9.19 2.72
N MET A 157 10.19 9.65 2.00
CA MET A 157 11.26 8.78 1.50
C MET A 157 12.06 8.16 2.64
N VAL A 158 12.49 8.95 3.63
CA VAL A 158 13.23 8.44 4.80
C VAL A 158 12.42 7.43 5.60
N ARG A 159 11.14 7.72 5.86
CA ARG A 159 10.24 6.79 6.56
C ARG A 159 10.06 5.49 5.78
N GLN A 160 9.89 5.58 4.45
CA GLN A 160 9.80 4.40 3.59
C GLN A 160 11.09 3.58 3.62
N PHE A 161 12.24 4.25 3.59
CA PHE A 161 13.55 3.60 3.70
C PHE A 161 13.71 2.83 5.02
N LEU A 162 13.35 3.43 6.15
CA LEU A 162 13.40 2.78 7.46
C LEU A 162 12.50 1.53 7.53
N VAL A 163 11.30 1.60 6.95
CA VAL A 163 10.40 0.44 6.88
C VAL A 163 11.01 -0.68 6.01
N SER A 164 11.61 -0.33 4.87
CA SER A 164 12.27 -1.31 4.01
C SER A 164 13.45 -1.98 4.72
N LEU A 165 14.29 -1.21 5.41
CA LEU A 165 15.44 -1.72 6.17
C LEU A 165 15.00 -2.63 7.32
N ALA A 166 13.94 -2.26 8.05
CA ALA A 166 13.37 -3.10 9.10
C ALA A 166 12.90 -4.47 8.57
N ARG A 167 12.32 -4.51 7.37
CA ARG A 167 11.90 -5.75 6.70
C ARG A 167 13.10 -6.59 6.25
N GLN A 168 14.15 -5.95 5.75
CA GLN A 168 15.39 -6.60 5.33
C GLN A 168 16.12 -7.24 6.51
N LEU A 169 16.16 -6.55 7.66
CA LEU A 169 16.72 -7.06 8.92
C LEU A 169 15.81 -8.08 9.62
N HIS A 170 14.74 -8.54 8.95
CA HIS A 170 13.75 -9.50 9.47
C HIS A 170 13.16 -9.13 10.85
N CYS A 171 13.12 -7.84 11.16
CA CYS A 171 12.54 -7.36 12.42
C CYS A 171 11.03 -7.57 12.41
N ARG A 172 10.48 -8.06 13.52
CA ARG A 172 9.04 -8.33 13.62
C ARG A 172 8.21 -7.07 13.75
N THR A 173 8.80 -6.03 14.34
CA THR A 173 8.13 -4.75 14.56
C THR A 173 9.06 -3.58 14.25
N LEU A 174 8.50 -2.45 13.82
CA LEU A 174 9.30 -1.26 13.56
C LEU A 174 9.95 -0.66 14.83
N PRO A 175 9.32 -0.67 16.03
CA PRO A 175 10.00 -0.24 17.26
C PRO A 175 11.23 -1.07 17.60
N GLU A 176 11.19 -2.39 17.35
CA GLU A 176 12.35 -3.27 17.49
C GLU A 176 13.47 -2.88 16.53
N ALA A 177 13.13 -2.69 15.25
CA ALA A 177 14.09 -2.24 14.25
C ALA A 177 14.70 -0.88 14.61
N LEU A 178 13.91 0.09 15.06
CA LEU A 178 14.40 1.41 15.49
C LEU A 178 15.37 1.30 16.66
N ARG A 179 15.13 0.39 17.63
CA ARG A 179 16.06 0.15 18.74
C ARG A 179 17.36 -0.50 18.29
N LEU A 180 17.27 -1.45 17.37
CA LEU A 180 18.44 -2.11 16.80
C LEU A 180 19.28 -1.12 15.98
N MET A 181 18.63 -0.30 15.15
CA MET A 181 19.30 0.69 14.30
C MET A 181 19.79 1.93 15.08
N ALA A 182 19.24 2.20 16.26
CA ALA A 182 19.61 3.37 17.05
C ALA A 182 21.11 3.35 17.39
N ASN A 183 21.83 4.36 16.89
CA ASN A 183 23.28 4.52 17.07
C ASN A 183 24.13 3.36 16.52
N GLN A 184 23.58 2.52 15.65
CA GLN A 184 24.31 1.41 14.99
C GLN A 184 24.53 1.69 13.51
N LEU A 185 25.23 2.80 13.21
CA LEU A 185 25.48 3.21 11.83
C LEU A 185 26.19 2.11 11.03
N GLN A 186 27.20 1.45 11.61
CA GLN A 186 27.94 0.40 10.91
C GLN A 186 27.03 -0.76 10.47
N MET A 187 26.17 -1.27 11.35
CA MET A 187 25.20 -2.32 11.00
C MET A 187 24.25 -1.88 9.88
N ILE A 188 23.82 -0.63 9.89
CA ILE A 188 22.97 -0.08 8.82
C ILE A 188 23.74 -0.03 7.50
N PHE A 189 25.00 0.43 7.51
CA PHE A 189 25.85 0.43 6.33
C PHE A 189 26.08 -1.00 5.82
N ASP A 190 26.44 -1.94 6.68
CA ASP A 190 26.66 -3.33 6.32
C ASP A 190 25.38 -3.92 5.70
N ALA A 191 24.20 -3.73 6.31
CA ALA A 191 22.94 -4.20 5.76
C ALA A 191 22.57 -3.58 4.39
N LEU A 192 23.02 -2.37 4.10
CA LEU A 192 22.80 -1.71 2.81
C LEU A 192 23.80 -2.16 1.74
N PHE A 193 25.03 -2.47 2.14
CA PHE A 193 26.15 -2.70 1.24
C PHE A 193 26.65 -4.15 1.22
N GLU A 194 26.06 -5.08 2.00
CA GLU A 194 26.35 -6.52 1.98
C GLU A 194 26.16 -7.18 0.61
N HIS A 195 25.44 -6.52 -0.32
CA HIS A 195 25.29 -6.94 -1.71
C HIS A 195 25.97 -6.00 -2.74
N PHE A 196 26.60 -4.92 -2.28
CA PHE A 196 27.38 -4.02 -3.11
C PHE A 196 28.86 -4.32 -2.93
N ASP A 197 29.37 -5.20 -3.79
CA ASP A 197 30.81 -5.43 -3.89
C ASP A 197 31.50 -4.18 -4.48
N PHE A 198 31.89 -3.27 -3.59
CA PHE A 198 32.65 -2.06 -3.92
C PHE A 198 34.05 -2.36 -4.45
N SER A 199 34.52 -3.62 -4.40
CA SER A 199 35.85 -4.01 -4.89
C SER A 199 35.95 -4.03 -6.42
N SER A 200 34.83 -3.99 -7.14
CA SER A 200 34.82 -4.15 -8.61
C SER A 200 34.90 -2.84 -9.42
N ARG A 201 34.90 -1.65 -8.80
CA ARG A 201 34.92 -0.37 -9.53
C ARG A 201 35.76 0.73 -8.89
N ILE A 202 37.04 0.48 -8.69
CA ILE A 202 38.04 1.54 -8.80
C ILE A 202 39.23 0.93 -9.55
N PRO A 203 39.48 1.26 -10.84
CA PRO A 203 40.77 0.97 -11.42
C PRO A 203 41.78 1.89 -10.71
N MET A 204 42.54 1.32 -9.77
CA MET A 204 43.78 1.91 -9.30
C MET A 204 44.68 2.09 -10.54
N SER A 205 44.87 3.33 -10.99
CA SER A 205 45.88 3.62 -12.01
C SER A 205 47.26 3.31 -11.42
N PRO A 206 48.13 2.59 -12.17
CA PRO A 206 49.40 2.15 -11.64
C PRO A 206 50.33 3.34 -11.40
N THR A 207 50.99 3.26 -10.26
CA THR A 207 52.27 3.83 -9.87
C THR A 207 53.08 4.39 -11.04
N VAL A 208 53.31 5.70 -11.04
CA VAL A 208 54.33 6.32 -11.91
C VAL A 208 55.69 5.96 -11.31
N GLU A 209 56.37 5.02 -11.95
CA GLU A 209 57.80 4.78 -11.74
C GLU A 209 58.57 6.06 -12.09
N SER A 210 59.25 6.60 -11.09
CA SER A 210 60.24 7.65 -11.29
C SER A 210 61.52 7.01 -11.84
N GLU A 211 61.61 6.87 -13.15
CA GLU A 211 62.91 6.67 -13.82
C GLU A 211 63.51 8.00 -14.23
N ASN A 212 64.74 8.20 -13.77
CA ASN A 212 65.63 9.29 -14.14
C ASN A 212 65.93 9.27 -15.64
N PHE A 213 65.74 10.40 -16.33
CA PHE A 213 66.53 10.73 -17.51
C PHE A 213 67.15 12.12 -17.36
N PHE A 214 68.49 12.12 -17.43
CA PHE A 214 69.39 13.25 -17.33
C PHE A 214 69.34 14.16 -18.58
N SER A 215 69.58 15.45 -18.33
CA SER A 215 70.40 16.40 -19.11
C SER A 215 69.94 16.87 -20.50
N LEU A 216 69.74 18.19 -20.62
CA LEU A 216 70.35 19.04 -21.65
C LEU A 216 70.34 20.51 -21.15
N HIS A 217 71.52 21.09 -20.85
CA HIS A 217 71.96 22.45 -21.23
C HIS A 217 73.34 22.75 -20.59
N ASN A 218 74.39 22.48 -21.36
CA ASN A 218 75.35 23.48 -21.86
C ASN A 218 76.14 22.88 -23.02
#